data_AF-A0A1F8DN48-F1
#
_entry.id   AF-A0A1F8DN48-F1
#
_cell.length_a   1.000
_cell.length_b   1.000
_cell.length_c   1.000
_cell.angle_alpha   90.00
_cell.angle_beta   90.00
_cell.angle_gamma   90.00
#
_symmetry.space_group_name_H-M   'P 1'
#
loop_
_entity.id
_entity.type
_entity.pdbx_description
1 polymer ?
#
loop_
_entity_poly.entity_id
_entity_poly.type
_entity_poly.pdbx_seq_one_letter_code
_entity_poly.pdbx_strand_id
1 'polypeptide(L)'
;MEISLKSVVAFLVVIALVYIPTLIFRWHLDYSWIDALLHFLGGAWAAFLFFFLFHNMFVPEIAGHQWEKIRILILAVSFAALLGVFWEFHEFILSQYFFWYLQQSITDTMGDFLMDILGALCLSLWLLFTRKSLSR
;
A
#
# COMPACT_ATOMS: atom_id res chain seq x y z
N MET A 1 2.58 -2.87 17.39
CA MET A 1 3.53 -3.17 16.29
C MET A 1 4.54 -2.04 16.20
N GLU A 2 5.83 -2.32 16.32
CA GLU A 2 6.90 -1.34 16.12
C GLU A 2 7.09 -1.09 14.61
N ILE A 3 7.23 0.17 14.20
CA ILE A 3 7.55 0.52 12.81
C ILE A 3 9.07 0.51 12.72
N SER A 4 9.61 -0.47 12.01
CA SER A 4 11.04 -0.71 11.84
C SER A 4 11.27 -1.25 10.45
N LEU A 5 12.52 -1.19 9.97
CA LEU A 5 12.87 -1.78 8.68
C LEU A 5 12.48 -3.28 8.63
N LYS A 6 12.71 -4.00 9.72
CA LYS A 6 12.36 -5.43 9.82
C LYS A 6 10.86 -5.67 9.65
N SER A 7 10.01 -4.86 10.27
CA SER A 7 8.55 -5.01 10.13
C SER A 7 8.05 -4.59 8.75
N VAL A 8 8.65 -3.56 8.13
CA VAL A 8 8.32 -3.16 6.74
C VAL A 8 8.66 -4.27 5.76
N VAL A 9 9.85 -4.85 5.88
CA VAL A 9 10.30 -5.97 5.04
C VAL A 9 9.46 -7.22 5.30
N ALA A 10 9.16 -7.54 6.56
CA ALA A 10 8.32 -8.70 6.89
C ALA A 10 6.92 -8.58 6.27
N PHE A 11 6.32 -7.39 6.29
CA PHE A 11 5.02 -7.16 5.65
C PHE A 11 5.12 -7.32 4.12
N LEU A 12 6.18 -6.80 3.48
CA LEU A 12 6.40 -7.02 2.05
C LEU A 12 6.56 -8.52 1.71
N VAL A 13 7.28 -9.27 2.54
CA VAL A 13 7.46 -10.72 2.37
C VAL A 13 6.12 -11.44 2.42
N VAL A 14 5.21 -11.06 3.34
CA VAL A 14 3.86 -11.65 3.39
C VAL A 14 3.09 -11.40 2.09
N ILE A 15 3.16 -10.18 1.54
CA ILE A 15 2.54 -9.87 0.24
C ILE A 15 3.17 -10.71 -0.87
N ALA A 16 4.50 -10.82 -0.91
CA ALA A 16 5.23 -11.61 -1.91
C ALA A 16 4.87 -13.11 -1.85
N LEU A 17 4.62 -13.66 -0.66
CA LEU A 17 4.18 -15.05 -0.48
C LEU A 17 2.81 -15.34 -1.09
N VAL A 18 1.97 -14.32 -1.28
CA VAL A 18 0.69 -14.43 -2.00
C VAL A 18 0.87 -14.12 -3.48
N TYR A 19 1.60 -13.04 -3.80
CA TYR A 19 1.81 -12.57 -5.17
C TYR A 19 2.55 -13.58 -6.06
N ILE A 20 3.63 -14.20 -5.57
CA ILE A 20 4.43 -15.13 -6.38
C ILE A 20 3.61 -16.35 -6.83
N PRO A 21 2.87 -17.05 -5.94
CA PRO A 21 1.91 -18.08 -6.37
C PRO A 21 0.86 -17.56 -7.34
N THR A 22 0.30 -16.36 -7.12
CA THR A 22 -0.68 -15.75 -8.03
C THR A 22 -0.14 -15.59 -9.45
N LEU A 23 1.14 -15.26 -9.61
CA LEU A 23 1.80 -15.19 -10.92
C LEU A 23 2.03 -16.58 -11.52
N ILE A 24 2.59 -17.52 -10.74
CA ILE A 24 2.96 -18.87 -11.22
C ILE A 24 1.73 -19.65 -11.66
N PHE A 25 0.68 -19.64 -10.83
CA PHE A 25 -0.56 -20.39 -11.06
C PHE A 25 -1.63 -19.58 -11.78
N ARG A 26 -1.34 -18.32 -12.15
CA ARG A 26 -2.26 -17.41 -12.84
C ARG A 26 -3.58 -17.16 -12.11
N TRP A 27 -3.56 -17.17 -10.78
CA TRP A 27 -4.77 -16.97 -9.97
C TRP A 27 -5.45 -15.61 -10.21
N HIS A 28 -4.71 -14.60 -10.68
CA HIS A 28 -5.26 -13.29 -11.04
C HIS A 28 -6.30 -13.40 -12.17
N LEU A 29 -6.19 -14.41 -13.06
CA LEU A 29 -7.15 -14.63 -14.15
C LEU A 29 -8.42 -15.36 -13.69
N ASP A 30 -8.28 -16.27 -12.74
CA ASP A 30 -9.39 -17.13 -12.27
C ASP A 30 -10.14 -16.51 -11.08
N TYR A 31 -9.45 -15.67 -10.30
CA TYR A 31 -9.91 -15.15 -9.02
C TYR A 31 -9.56 -13.67 -8.88
N SER A 32 -10.33 -12.79 -9.52
CA SER A 32 -10.10 -11.34 -9.52
C SER A 32 -10.02 -10.70 -8.12
N TRP A 33 -10.64 -11.31 -7.10
CA TRP A 33 -10.56 -10.81 -5.72
C TRP A 33 -9.15 -10.90 -5.12
N ILE A 34 -8.28 -11.78 -5.64
CA ILE A 34 -6.89 -11.91 -5.18
C ILE A 34 -6.10 -10.67 -5.58
N ASP A 35 -6.35 -10.14 -6.76
CA ASP A 35 -5.70 -8.93 -7.27
C ASP A 35 -6.08 -7.72 -6.43
N ALA A 36 -7.40 -7.51 -6.26
CA ALA A 36 -7.93 -6.47 -5.38
C ALA A 36 -7.40 -6.59 -3.93
N LEU A 37 -7.25 -7.80 -3.41
CA LEU A 37 -6.64 -8.04 -2.09
C LEU A 37 -5.17 -7.63 -2.06
N LEU A 38 -4.39 -7.99 -3.09
CA LEU A 38 -2.98 -7.64 -3.20
C LEU A 38 -2.79 -6.12 -3.30
N HIS A 39 -3.63 -5.41 -4.05
CA HIS A 39 -3.65 -3.94 -4.08
C HIS A 39 -4.02 -3.33 -2.73
N PHE A 40 -5.04 -3.85 -2.05
CA PHE A 40 -5.37 -3.38 -0.70
C PHE A 40 -4.19 -3.56 0.27
N LEU A 41 -3.53 -4.71 0.24
CA LEU A 41 -2.35 -4.96 1.07
C LEU A 41 -1.14 -4.12 0.63
N GLY A 42 -0.98 -3.88 -0.67
CA GLY A 42 0.05 -3.03 -1.27
C GLY A 42 -0.08 -1.58 -0.83
N GLY A 43 -1.28 -1.01 -0.92
CA GLY A 43 -1.61 0.32 -0.41
C GLY A 43 -1.38 0.44 1.11
N ALA A 44 -1.80 -0.56 1.88
CA ALA A 44 -1.51 -0.61 3.32
C ALA A 44 0.01 -0.65 3.57
N TRP A 45 0.75 -1.48 2.85
CA TRP A 45 2.21 -1.56 2.97
C TRP A 45 2.89 -0.24 2.58
N ALA A 46 2.43 0.43 1.53
CA ALA A 46 2.95 1.73 1.10
C ALA A 46 2.74 2.80 2.18
N ALA A 47 1.56 2.84 2.82
CA ALA A 47 1.35 3.69 3.99
C ALA A 47 2.29 3.31 5.15
N PHE A 48 2.50 2.02 5.42
CA PHE A 48 3.44 1.57 6.45
C PHE A 48 4.87 2.03 6.19
N LEU A 49 5.31 1.94 4.93
CA LEU A 49 6.60 2.43 4.44
C LEU A 49 6.70 3.96 4.61
N PHE A 50 5.66 4.72 4.28
CA PHE A 50 5.61 6.16 4.52
C PHE A 50 5.87 6.48 6.00
N PHE A 51 5.14 5.83 6.91
CA PHE A 51 5.34 6.07 8.35
C PHE A 51 6.73 5.65 8.86
N PHE A 52 7.39 4.69 8.20
CA PHE A 52 8.77 4.33 8.50
C PHE A 52 9.77 5.38 8.01
N LEU A 53 9.70 5.77 6.74
CA LEU A 53 10.63 6.72 6.12
C LEU A 53 10.53 8.11 6.74
N PHE A 54 9.31 8.54 7.05
CA PHE A 54 9.05 9.89 7.54
C PHE A 54 8.77 9.93 9.04
N HIS A 55 9.26 8.96 9.81
CA HIS A 55 8.95 8.85 11.24
C HIS A 55 9.23 10.13 12.05
N ASN A 56 10.24 10.91 11.65
CA ASN A 56 10.60 12.19 12.26
C ASN A 56 9.54 13.28 12.10
N MET A 57 8.61 13.17 11.14
CA MET A 57 7.49 14.11 11.00
C MET A 57 6.41 13.91 12.08
N PHE A 58 6.53 12.86 12.89
CA PHE A 58 5.50 12.43 13.83
C PHE A 58 5.86 12.65 15.29
N VAL A 59 6.75 13.59 15.60
CA VAL A 59 7.03 13.97 16.99
C VAL A 59 5.73 14.39 17.70
N PRO A 60 5.54 14.03 18.98
CA PRO A 60 4.27 14.20 19.70
C PRO A 60 3.76 15.63 19.72
N GLU A 61 4.67 16.62 19.77
CA GLU A 61 4.33 18.03 19.74
C GLU A 61 3.66 18.44 18.43
N ILE A 62 4.01 17.80 17.32
CA ILE A 62 3.47 18.06 15.98
C ILE A 62 2.23 17.18 15.74
N ALA A 63 2.33 15.88 15.96
CA ALA A 63 1.23 14.92 15.68
C ALA A 63 0.04 15.01 16.66
N GLY A 64 0.16 15.79 17.75
CA GLY A 64 -0.92 16.00 18.72
C GLY A 64 -2.09 16.83 18.17
N HIS A 65 -1.85 17.71 17.20
CA HIS A 65 -2.89 18.55 16.60
C HIS A 65 -3.70 17.79 15.54
N GLN A 66 -5.04 17.91 15.59
CA GLN A 66 -5.95 17.23 14.64
C GLN A 66 -5.63 17.57 13.17
N TRP A 67 -5.31 18.84 12.89
CA TRP A 67 -4.94 19.28 11.55
C TRP A 67 -3.64 18.64 11.04
N GLU A 68 -2.70 18.34 11.94
CA GLU A 68 -1.47 17.63 11.56
C GLU A 68 -1.75 16.18 11.22
N LYS A 69 -2.62 15.51 11.98
CA LYS A 69 -3.06 14.15 11.65
C LYS A 69 -3.71 14.09 10.26
N ILE A 70 -4.54 15.08 9.92
CA ILE A 70 -5.15 15.18 8.59
C ILE A 70 -4.09 15.40 7.50
N ARG A 71 -3.13 16.32 7.72
CA ARG A 71 -2.02 16.54 6.77
C ARG A 71 -1.21 15.27 6.54
N ILE A 72 -0.85 14.57 7.61
CA ILE A 72 -0.13 13.28 7.56
C ILE A 72 -0.95 12.23 6.81
N LEU A 73 -2.26 12.14 7.07
CA LEU A 73 -3.16 11.20 6.41
C LEU A 73 -3.19 11.43 4.90
N ILE A 74 -3.33 12.69 4.47
CA ILE A 74 -3.32 13.06 3.05
C ILE A 74 -1.99 12.65 2.43
N LEU A 75 -0.86 13.00 3.05
CA LEU A 75 0.48 12.66 2.53
C LEU A 75 0.69 11.15 2.43
N ALA A 76 0.27 10.37 3.43
CA ALA A 76 0.41 8.91 3.43
C ALA A 76 -0.43 8.26 2.31
N VAL A 77 -1.68 8.71 2.13
CA VAL A 77 -2.57 8.20 1.07
C VAL A 77 -2.07 8.63 -0.31
N SER A 78 -1.60 9.88 -0.48
CA SER A 78 -1.01 10.33 -1.74
C SER A 78 0.28 9.59 -2.09
N PHE A 79 1.11 9.28 -1.08
CA PHE A 79 2.30 8.45 -1.27
C PHE A 79 1.91 7.05 -1.77
N ALA A 80 0.93 6.41 -1.12
CA ALA A 80 0.45 5.09 -1.55
C ALA A 80 -0.17 5.11 -2.95
N ALA A 81 -0.97 6.12 -3.28
CA ALA A 81 -1.55 6.27 -4.62
C ALA A 81 -0.47 6.41 -5.71
N LEU A 82 0.63 7.12 -5.42
CA LEU A 82 1.76 7.22 -6.35
C LEU A 82 2.47 5.86 -6.55
N LEU A 83 2.62 5.06 -5.48
CA LEU A 83 3.16 3.71 -5.61
C LEU A 83 2.22 2.79 -6.41
N GLY A 84 0.90 2.92 -6.22
CA GLY A 84 -0.09 2.22 -7.04
C GLY A 84 0.05 2.56 -8.52
N VAL A 85 0.23 3.84 -8.88
CA VAL A 85 0.52 4.25 -10.27
C VAL A 85 1.77 3.57 -10.82
N PHE A 86 2.85 3.48 -10.04
CA PHE A 86 4.05 2.76 -10.48
C PHE A 86 3.83 1.26 -10.65
N TRP A 87 2.97 0.66 -9.82
CA TRP A 87 2.60 -0.74 -9.93
C TRP A 87 1.80 -1.02 -11.21
N GLU A 88 0.77 -0.23 -11.52
CA GLU A 88 0.01 -0.34 -12.77
C GLU A 88 0.90 -0.16 -14.00
N PHE A 89 1.86 0.78 -13.96
CA PHE A 89 2.84 0.89 -15.05
C PHE A 89 3.70 -0.36 -15.20
N HIS A 90 4.08 -1.00 -14.09
CA HIS A 90 4.78 -2.27 -14.13
C HIS A 90 3.93 -3.37 -14.78
N GLU A 91 2.66 -3.51 -14.40
CA GLU A 91 1.75 -4.50 -15.00
C GLU A 91 1.49 -4.26 -16.47
N PHE A 92 1.28 -2.98 -16.84
CA PHE A 92 1.18 -2.55 -18.22
C PHE A 92 2.43 -2.94 -19.02
N ILE A 93 3.63 -2.62 -18.53
CA ILE A 93 4.89 -2.94 -19.21
C ILE A 93 5.05 -4.46 -19.39
N LEU A 94 4.80 -5.25 -18.34
CA LEU A 94 4.87 -6.71 -18.42
C LEU A 94 3.87 -7.30 -19.41
N SER A 95 2.68 -6.71 -19.50
CA SER A 95 1.65 -7.12 -20.46
C SER A 95 2.01 -6.77 -21.89
N GLN A 96 2.53 -5.57 -22.13
CA GLN A 96 2.87 -5.11 -23.48
C GLN A 96 4.15 -5.74 -24.04
N TYR A 97 5.18 -5.90 -23.21
CA TYR A 97 6.52 -6.26 -23.69
C TYR A 97 6.96 -7.68 -23.34
N PHE A 98 6.35 -8.31 -22.34
CA PHE A 98 6.75 -9.64 -21.86
C PHE A 98 5.64 -10.69 -22.00
N PHE A 99 4.46 -10.31 -22.51
CA PHE A 99 3.28 -11.18 -22.71
C PHE A 99 2.78 -11.83 -21.42
N TRP A 100 3.01 -11.19 -20.27
CA TRP A 100 2.43 -11.58 -18.99
C TRP A 100 1.12 -10.81 -18.84
N TYR A 101 -0.01 -11.48 -19.02
CA TYR A 101 -1.34 -10.85 -19.04
C TYR A 101 -1.78 -10.37 -17.64
N LEU A 102 -1.10 -9.35 -17.12
CA LEU A 102 -1.34 -8.77 -15.79
C LEU A 102 -2.33 -7.61 -15.88
N GLN A 103 -2.14 -6.71 -16.84
CA GLN A 103 -3.05 -5.61 -17.13
C GLN A 103 -4.34 -6.16 -17.76
N GLN A 104 -5.42 -6.25 -17.00
CA GLN A 104 -6.66 -6.86 -17.49
C GLN A 104 -7.54 -5.86 -18.25
N SER A 105 -7.97 -4.77 -17.58
CA SER A 105 -8.84 -3.75 -18.17
C SER A 105 -8.71 -2.40 -17.47
N ILE A 106 -9.25 -1.33 -18.06
CA ILE A 106 -9.29 -0.01 -17.40
C ILE A 106 -10.15 -0.06 -16.14
N THR A 107 -11.26 -0.81 -16.15
CA THR A 107 -12.13 -0.95 -14.99
C THR A 107 -11.41 -1.62 -13.82
N ASP A 108 -10.54 -2.58 -14.13
CA ASP A 108 -9.71 -3.32 -13.19
C ASP A 108 -8.72 -2.36 -12.50
N THR A 109 -7.88 -1.69 -13.29
CA THR A 109 -6.95 -0.64 -12.82
C THR A 109 -7.61 0.44 -11.96
N MET A 110 -8.83 0.87 -12.30
CA MET A 110 -9.55 1.85 -11.48
C MET A 110 -9.99 1.25 -10.13
N GLY A 111 -10.34 -0.04 -10.11
CA GLY A 111 -10.58 -0.81 -8.90
C GLY A 111 -9.32 -0.99 -8.07
N ASP A 112 -8.19 -1.27 -8.70
CA ASP A 112 -6.89 -1.45 -8.05
C ASP A 112 -6.41 -0.17 -7.37
N PHE A 113 -6.50 0.98 -8.05
CA PHE A 113 -6.26 2.28 -7.43
C PHE A 113 -7.17 2.56 -6.25
N LEU A 114 -8.45 2.18 -6.33
CA LEU A 114 -9.37 2.31 -5.20
C LEU A 114 -8.90 1.44 -4.02
N MET A 115 -8.48 0.19 -4.28
CA MET A 115 -8.00 -0.71 -3.25
C MET A 115 -6.69 -0.23 -2.61
N ASP A 116 -5.75 0.29 -3.40
CA ASP A 116 -4.52 0.92 -2.89
C ASP A 116 -4.84 2.07 -1.92
N ILE A 117 -5.78 2.95 -2.31
CA ILE A 117 -6.21 4.08 -1.48
C ILE A 117 -6.89 3.59 -0.19
N LEU A 118 -7.79 2.60 -0.29
CA LEU A 118 -8.50 2.06 0.88
C LEU A 118 -7.54 1.39 1.86
N GLY A 119 -6.59 0.59 1.36
CA GLY A 119 -5.56 -0.05 2.18
C GLY A 119 -4.70 0.98 2.93
N ALA A 120 -4.25 2.00 2.21
CA ALA A 120 -3.47 3.09 2.79
C ALA A 120 -4.26 3.88 3.83
N LEU A 121 -5.53 4.20 3.54
CA LEU A 121 -6.43 4.91 4.44
C LEU A 121 -6.66 4.12 5.73
N CYS A 122 -7.03 2.84 5.62
CA CYS A 122 -7.28 1.97 6.77
C CYS A 122 -6.07 1.88 7.70
N LEU A 123 -4.87 1.62 7.16
CA LEU A 123 -3.68 1.51 7.99
C LEU A 123 -3.28 2.86 8.59
N SER A 124 -3.34 3.95 7.82
CA SER A 124 -2.97 5.28 8.30
C SER A 124 -3.89 5.75 9.43
N LEU A 125 -5.20 5.55 9.30
CA LEU A 125 -6.16 5.83 10.37
C LEU A 125 -5.85 4.97 11.60
N TRP A 126 -5.64 3.67 11.42
CA TRP A 126 -5.28 2.81 12.54
C TRP A 126 -4.03 3.30 13.27
N LEU A 127 -2.95 3.65 12.56
CA LEU A 127 -1.72 4.15 13.17
C LEU A 127 -1.91 5.49 13.89
N LEU A 128 -2.62 6.44 13.28
CA LEU A 128 -2.83 7.79 13.84
C LEU A 128 -3.75 7.83 15.07
N PHE A 129 -4.66 6.85 15.20
CA PHE A 129 -5.66 6.80 16.26
C PHE A 129 -5.41 5.72 17.33
N THR A 130 -4.61 4.68 17.04
CA THR A 130 -4.29 3.63 18.04
C THR A 130 -2.90 3.77 18.67
N ARG A 131 -1.94 4.44 18.01
CA ARG A 131 -0.68 4.76 18.68
C ARG A 131 -0.88 5.93 19.63
N LYS A 132 -0.90 5.64 20.94
CA LYS A 132 -0.62 6.62 22.01
C LYS A 132 0.77 7.20 21.72
N SER A 133 0.76 8.36 21.07
CA SER A 133 1.91 9.12 20.57
C SER A 133 2.89 8.34 19.70
N LEU A 134 3.15 8.88 18.52
CA LEU A 134 4.35 8.60 17.73
C LEU A 134 5.64 9.09 18.44
N SER A 135 5.60 9.24 19.78
CA SER A 135 6.74 9.45 20.67
C SER A 135 7.53 8.14 20.77
N ARG A 136 8.73 8.15 20.22
CA ARG A 136 9.84 7.61 21.01
C ARG A 136 10.29 8.70 21.97
#